data_AF-A0A3A4R7D5-F1
#
_entry.id   AF-A0A3A4R7D5-F1
#
_cell.length_a   1.000
_cell.length_b   1.000
_cell.length_c   1.000
_cell.angle_alpha   90.00
_cell.angle_beta   90.00
_cell.angle_gamma   90.00
#
_symmetry.space_group_name_H-M   'P 1'
#
loop_
_entity.id
_entity.type
_entity.pdbx_description
1 polymer ?
#
loop_
_entity_poly.entity_id
_entity_poly.type
_entity_poly.pdbx_seq_one_letter_code
_entity_poly.pdbx_strand_id
1 'polypeptide(L)'
;MNHFEELQKNQEMFFNFMKEKYKIFYNSNIFSRDLQYAIKHYFEKKDIHLTYPVAEELMQKFTTYLEGKGDLSKLTSNSWKVNFFKPNIVVEEKTVEEKV
;
A
#
# COMPACT_ATOMS: atom_id res chain seq x y z
N MET A 1 -22.12 5.06 0.27
CA MET A 1 -20.88 4.77 -0.49
C MET A 1 -19.99 3.92 0.40
N ASN A 2 -19.50 2.78 -0.09
CA ASN A 2 -18.62 1.92 0.70
C ASN A 2 -17.17 2.39 0.52
N HIS A 3 -16.64 3.15 1.49
CA HIS A 3 -15.27 3.68 1.43
C HIS A 3 -14.21 2.58 1.26
N PHE A 4 -14.50 1.38 1.73
CA PHE A 4 -13.61 0.23 1.55
C PHE A 4 -13.51 -0.20 0.08
N GLU A 5 -14.63 -0.28 -0.63
CA GLU A 5 -14.63 -0.62 -2.07
C GLU A 5 -13.89 0.43 -2.90
N GLU A 6 -13.97 1.70 -2.52
CA GLU A 6 -13.22 2.80 -3.16
C GLU A 6 -11.70 2.58 -3.03
N LEU A 7 -11.23 2.17 -1.85
CA LEU A 7 -9.81 1.84 -1.61
C LEU A 7 -9.37 0.61 -2.42
N GLN A 8 -10.24 -0.40 -2.56
CA GLN A 8 -9.94 -1.59 -3.35
C GLN A 8 -9.86 -1.28 -4.84
N LYS A 9 -10.85 -0.56 -5.39
CA LYS A 9 -10.92 -0.20 -6.81
C LYS A 9 -9.80 0.75 -7.21
N ASN A 10 -9.40 1.66 -6.32
CA ASN A 10 -8.38 2.68 -6.56
C ASN A 10 -7.08 2.40 -5.80
N GLN A 11 -6.76 1.12 -5.56
CA GLN A 11 -5.61 0.70 -4.74
C GLN A 11 -4.29 1.32 -5.24
N GLU A 12 -4.04 1.30 -6.54
CA GLU A 12 -2.81 1.87 -7.12
C GLU A 12 -2.72 3.39 -6.91
N MET A 13 -3.83 4.10 -7.07
CA MET A 13 -3.89 5.54 -6.82
C MET A 13 -3.61 5.86 -5.35
N PHE A 14 -4.19 5.08 -4.43
CA PHE A 14 -3.92 5.20 -3.01
C PHE A 14 -2.45 4.91 -2.67
N PHE A 15 -1.85 3.89 -3.29
CA PHE A 15 -0.43 3.58 -3.11
C PHE A 15 0.47 4.71 -3.59
N ASN A 16 0.18 5.29 -4.76
CA ASN A 16 0.94 6.44 -5.26
C ASN A 16 0.81 7.66 -4.34
N PHE A 17 -0.40 7.95 -3.86
CA PHE A 17 -0.63 9.00 -2.85
C PHE A 17 0.20 8.76 -1.58
N MET A 18 0.24 7.52 -1.10
CA MET A 18 1.04 7.12 0.05
C MET A 18 2.54 7.30 -0.21
N LYS A 19 3.03 6.90 -1.38
CA LYS A 19 4.43 7.04 -1.78
C LYS A 19 4.89 8.49 -1.77
N GLU A 20 4.08 9.39 -2.32
CA GLU A 20 4.37 10.83 -2.37
C GLU A 20 4.44 11.47 -0.99
N LYS A 21 3.50 11.13 -0.09
CA LYS A 21 3.34 11.81 1.21
C LYS A 21 4.11 11.15 2.36
N TYR A 22 4.29 9.83 2.35
CA TYR A 22 4.79 9.05 3.49
C TYR A 22 6.12 8.33 3.24
N LYS A 23 6.78 8.56 2.09
CA LYS A 23 8.07 7.94 1.73
C LYS A 23 8.06 6.40 1.85
N ILE A 24 7.01 5.78 1.34
CA ILE A 24 6.86 4.32 1.32
C ILE A 24 7.54 3.73 0.08
N PHE A 25 8.30 2.65 0.26
CA PHE A 25 9.02 1.95 -0.81
C PHE A 25 8.98 0.44 -0.61
N TYR A 26 9.33 -0.31 -1.65
CA TYR A 26 9.39 -1.76 -1.57
C TYR A 26 10.33 -2.23 -0.43
N ASN A 27 9.89 -3.22 0.35
CA ASN A 27 10.52 -3.71 1.58
C ASN A 27 10.59 -2.71 2.76
N SER A 28 9.97 -1.53 2.67
CA SER A 28 9.86 -0.64 3.83
C SER A 28 8.84 -1.18 4.84
N ASN A 29 8.93 -0.70 6.08
CA ASN A 29 7.90 -0.97 7.08
C ASN A 29 6.85 0.15 7.06
N ILE A 30 5.60 -0.21 7.31
CA ILE A 30 4.48 0.72 7.49
C ILE A 30 3.75 0.39 8.78
N PHE A 31 3.38 1.42 9.55
CA PHE A 31 2.64 1.26 10.80
C PHE A 31 1.15 1.52 10.61
N SER A 32 0.32 0.94 11.48
CA SER A 32 -1.15 1.10 11.44
C SER A 32 -1.58 2.56 11.46
N ARG A 33 -0.88 3.39 12.25
CA ARG A 33 -1.14 4.82 12.37
C ARG A 33 -0.83 5.58 11.07
N ASP A 34 0.23 5.21 10.36
CA ASP A 34 0.56 5.81 9.06
C ASP A 34 -0.54 5.52 8.04
N LEU A 35 -1.00 4.26 7.99
CA LEU A 35 -2.12 3.83 7.16
C LEU A 35 -3.43 4.54 7.53
N GLN A 36 -3.75 4.65 8.81
CA GLN A 36 -4.95 5.35 9.29
C GLN A 36 -4.94 6.82 8.84
N TYR A 37 -3.82 7.52 9.03
CA TYR A 37 -3.70 8.91 8.58
C TYR A 37 -3.71 9.03 7.05
N ALA A 38 -3.08 8.09 6.33
CA ALA A 38 -3.07 8.08 4.88
C ALA A 38 -4.48 7.91 4.33
N ILE A 39 -5.27 6.97 4.88
CA ILE A 39 -6.68 6.77 4.51
C ILE A 39 -7.47 8.06 4.75
N LYS A 40 -7.36 8.65 5.95
CA LYS A 40 -8.05 9.90 6.29
C LYS A 40 -7.70 11.01 5.30
N HIS A 41 -6.42 11.26 5.04
CA HIS A 41 -5.98 12.31 4.12
C HIS A 41 -6.32 12.04 2.66
N TYR A 42 -6.36 10.77 2.24
CA TYR A 42 -6.77 10.39 0.89
C TYR A 42 -8.25 10.75 0.65
N PHE A 43 -9.11 10.48 1.63
CA PHE A 43 -10.53 10.87 1.56
C PHE A 43 -10.74 12.37 1.73
N GLU A 44 -9.96 13.05 2.57
CA GLU A 44 -10.01 14.51 2.68
C GLU A 44 -9.68 15.22 1.36
N LYS A 45 -8.73 14.70 0.56
CA LYS A 45 -8.47 15.22 -0.79
C LYS A 45 -9.65 15.05 -1.75
N LYS A 46 -10.58 14.14 -1.45
CA LYS A 46 -11.85 13.95 -2.16
C LYS A 46 -13.01 14.69 -1.51
N ASP A 47 -12.72 15.63 -0.59
CA ASP A 47 -13.70 16.39 0.20
C ASP A 47 -14.53 15.53 1.17
N ILE A 48 -14.08 14.31 1.47
CA ILE A 48 -14.75 13.36 2.37
C ILE A 48 -14.01 13.36 3.72
N HIS A 49 -14.66 13.86 4.74
CA HIS A 49 -14.10 13.95 6.09
C HIS A 49 -14.45 12.70 6.90
N LEU A 50 -13.49 11.80 7.06
CA LEU A 50 -13.64 10.60 7.89
C LEU A 50 -13.31 10.90 9.37
N THR A 51 -14.11 10.35 10.28
CA THR A 51 -13.80 10.34 11.71
C THR A 51 -12.70 9.32 12.01
N TYR A 52 -12.00 9.50 13.14
CA TYR A 52 -10.93 8.58 13.55
C TYR A 52 -11.39 7.11 13.68
N PRO A 53 -12.55 6.80 14.30
CA PRO A 53 -13.05 5.43 14.38
C PRO A 53 -13.29 4.81 13.01
N VAL A 54 -13.90 5.56 12.08
CA VAL A 54 -14.16 5.08 10.72
C VAL A 54 -12.86 4.82 9.96
N ALA A 55 -11.87 5.71 10.09
CA ALA A 55 -10.56 5.52 9.48
C ALA A 55 -9.82 4.30 10.06
N GLU A 56 -9.99 4.01 11.34
CA GLU A 56 -9.41 2.82 11.99
C GLU A 56 -10.06 1.54 11.47
N GLU A 57 -11.38 1.49 11.39
CA GLU A 57 -12.09 0.34 10.81
C GLU A 57 -11.68 0.09 9.35
N LEU A 58 -11.56 1.15 8.55
CA LEU A 58 -11.08 1.04 7.17
C LEU A 58 -9.64 0.55 7.11
N MET A 59 -8.78 1.06 7.99
CA MET A 59 -7.38 0.61 8.08
C MET A 59 -7.31 -0.88 8.37
N GLN A 60 -8.03 -1.39 9.37
CA GLN A 60 -8.02 -2.82 9.73
C GLN A 60 -8.53 -3.70 8.58
N LYS A 61 -9.64 -3.32 7.94
CA LYS A 61 -10.19 -4.04 6.79
C LYS A 61 -9.22 -4.03 5.61
N PHE A 62 -8.60 -2.88 5.35
CA PHE A 62 -7.69 -2.70 4.22
C PHE A 62 -6.37 -3.42 4.42
N THR A 63 -5.77 -3.39 5.60
CA THR A 63 -4.56 -4.17 5.90
C THR A 63 -4.82 -5.66 5.75
N THR A 64 -5.95 -6.15 6.24
CA THR A 64 -6.35 -7.57 6.10
C THR A 64 -6.48 -7.97 4.63
N TYR A 65 -7.11 -7.11 3.82
CA TYR A 65 -7.22 -7.31 2.38
C TYR A 65 -5.85 -7.34 1.67
N LEU A 66 -4.96 -6.40 2.01
CA LEU A 66 -3.61 -6.34 1.44
C LEU A 66 -2.72 -7.51 1.89
N GLU A 67 -2.88 -7.98 3.13
CA GLU A 67 -2.24 -9.21 3.62
C GLU A 67 -2.67 -10.42 2.80
N GLY A 68 -3.97 -10.59 2.56
CA GLY A 68 -4.51 -11.70 1.78
C GLY A 68 -4.05 -11.70 0.31
N LYS A 69 -3.75 -10.51 -0.24
CA LYS A 69 -3.23 -10.34 -1.60
C LYS A 69 -1.69 -10.48 -1.68
N GLY A 70 -1.00 -10.45 -0.54
CA GLY A 70 0.46 -10.47 -0.46
C GLY A 70 1.14 -9.12 -0.67
N ASP A 71 0.38 -8.02 -0.79
CA ASP A 71 0.88 -6.65 -0.92
C ASP A 71 1.49 -6.15 0.40
N LEU A 72 1.02 -6.67 1.54
CA LEU A 72 1.60 -6.46 2.86
C LEU A 72 1.96 -7.80 3.50
N SER A 73 3.09 -7.87 4.18
CA SER A 73 3.42 -8.97 5.08
C SER A 73 3.39 -8.50 6.52
N LYS A 74 2.55 -9.12 7.34
CA LYS A 74 2.46 -8.80 8.76
C LYS A 74 3.79 -9.04 9.46
N LEU A 75 4.29 -8.03 10.17
CA LEU A 75 5.50 -8.13 10.99
C LEU A 75 5.13 -8.20 12.47
N THR A 76 4.28 -7.30 12.92
CA THR A 76 3.78 -7.24 14.30
C THR A 76 2.26 -7.01 14.32
N SER A 77 1.68 -6.82 15.50
CA SER A 77 0.28 -6.44 15.63
C SER A 77 -0.07 -5.10 14.96
N ASN A 78 0.90 -4.18 14.84
CA ASN A 78 0.67 -2.80 14.38
C ASN A 78 1.56 -2.40 13.20
N SER A 79 2.32 -3.34 12.61
CA SER A 79 3.24 -3.03 11.51
C SER A 79 3.31 -4.13 10.47
N TRP A 80 3.54 -3.69 9.23
CA TRP A 80 3.63 -4.53 8.05
C TRP A 80 4.86 -4.15 7.23
N LYS A 81 5.38 -5.13 6.51
CA LYS A 81 6.35 -4.94 5.45
C LYS A 81 5.61 -4.72 4.13
N VAL A 82 6.03 -3.69 3.40
CA VAL A 82 5.49 -3.32 2.10
C VAL A 82 6.09 -4.21 1.02
N ASN A 83 5.23 -4.92 0.29
CA ASN A 83 5.64 -5.78 -0.83
C ASN A 83 5.14 -5.27 -2.20
N PHE A 84 4.36 -4.19 -2.21
CA PHE A 84 4.01 -3.47 -3.43
C PHE A 84 5.16 -2.54 -3.88
N PHE A 85 5.13 -2.10 -5.14
CA PHE A 85 6.21 -1.34 -5.81
C PHE A 85 7.50 -2.13 -6.09
N LYS A 86 7.41 -3.42 -6.41
CA LYS A 86 8.58 -4.20 -6.85
C LYS A 86 9.29 -3.43 -7.98
N PRO A 87 10.57 -3.07 -7.82
CA PRO A 87 11.32 -2.50 -8.93
C PRO A 87 11.36 -3.56 -10.04
N ASN A 88 11.05 -3.17 -11.28
CA ASN A 88 11.32 -4.02 -12.43
C ASN A 88 12.84 -4.17 -12.52
N ILE A 89 13.36 -5.29 -12.01
CA ILE A 89 14.74 -5.68 -12.26
C ILE A 89 14.76 -6.09 -13.72
N VAL A 90 15.28 -5.21 -14.58
CA VAL A 90 15.64 -5.59 -15.95
C VAL A 90 16.78 -6.57 -15.80
N VAL A 91 16.48 -7.87 -15.89
CA VAL A 91 17.52 -8.89 -15.97
C VAL A 91 18.15 -8.72 -17.34
N GLU A 92 19.36 -8.18 -17.42
CA GLU A 92 20.16 -8.30 -18.63
C GLU A 92 20.36 -9.79 -18.89
N GLU A 93 19.62 -10.35 -19.85
CA GLU A 93 19.93 -11.64 -20.45
C GLU A 93 21.33 -11.51 -21.06
N LYS A 94 22.36 -11.98 -20.35
CA LYS A 94 23.67 -12.23 -20.95
C LYS A 94 23.46 -13.30 -22.01
N THR A 95 23.30 -12.87 -23.25
CA THR A 95 23.37 -13.72 -24.43
C THR A 95 24.77 -14.31 -24.44
N VAL A 96 24.89 -15.58 -24.07
CA VAL A 96 26.14 -16.33 -24.23
C VAL A 96 26.24 -16.61 -25.73
N GLU A 97 26.98 -15.78 -26.45
CA GLU A 97 27.43 -16.09 -27.81
C GLU A 97 28.39 -17.29 -27.72
N GLU A 98 27.85 -18.48 -27.90
CA GLU A 98 28.63 -19.67 -28.24
C GLU A 98 29.34 -19.43 -29.57
N LYS A 99 30.65 -19.21 -29.50
CA LYS A 99 31.54 -19.25 -30.67
C LYS A 99 31.57 -20.68 -31.21
N VAL A 100 31.18 -20.85 -32.47
CA VAL A 100 31.50 -22.01 -33.31
C VAL A 100 32.24 -21.51 -34.54
#